data_AF-A0A645C0L1-F1
#
_entry.id   AF-A0A645C0L1-F1
#
_cell.length_a   1.000
_cell.length_b   1.000
_cell.length_c   1.000
_cell.angle_alpha   90.00
_cell.angle_beta   90.00
_cell.angle_gamma   90.00
#
_symmetry.space_group_name_H-M   'P 1'
#
loop_
_entity.id
_entity.type
_entity.pdbx_description
1 polymer ?
#
loop_
_entity_poly.entity_id
_entity_poly.type
_entity_poly.pdbx_seq_one_letter_code
_entity_poly.pdbx_strand_id
1 'polypeptide(L)'
;MYADKITRSMAATIEETKRRREIQSQYNEENGIIPKTIVKEVRDSIETLKPADEEVVFGIAESEDEYEVQNNIEALQKEMMEAAQNLQFERAAQLRDKIKELEERIKN
;
A
#
# COMPACT_ATOMS: atom_id res chain seq x y z
N MET A 1 -0.09 -22.30 2.14
CA MET A 1 -1.32 -22.32 2.96
C MET A 1 -0.92 -22.87 4.33
N TYR A 2 -1.29 -22.21 5.42
CA TYR A 2 -1.06 -22.73 6.78
C TYR A 2 -2.39 -23.25 7.33
N ALA A 3 -2.44 -24.52 7.71
CA ALA A 3 -3.63 -25.17 8.28
C ALA A 3 -3.23 -26.49 8.95
N ASP A 4 -3.95 -26.88 10.01
CA ASP A 4 -3.67 -28.13 10.74
C ASP A 4 -4.10 -29.39 9.98
N LYS A 5 -5.10 -29.26 9.10
CA LYS A 5 -5.59 -30.37 8.27
C LYS A 5 -5.92 -29.91 6.87
N ILE A 6 -5.80 -30.83 5.91
CA ILE A 6 -6.23 -30.61 4.54
C ILE A 6 -7.74 -30.84 4.47
N THR A 7 -8.48 -29.78 4.16
CA THR A 7 -9.91 -29.88 3.87
C THR A 7 -10.14 -30.39 2.45
N ARG A 8 -11.34 -30.90 2.16
CA ARG A 8 -11.69 -31.36 0.80
C ARG A 8 -11.51 -30.28 -0.26
N SER A 9 -11.89 -29.03 0.04
CA SER A 9 -11.71 -27.89 -0.86
C SER A 9 -10.24 -27.59 -1.10
N MET A 10 -9.40 -27.62 -0.05
CA MET A 10 -7.96 -27.45 -0.21
C MET A 10 -7.34 -28.55 -1.06
N ALA A 11 -7.74 -29.81 -0.85
CA ALA A 11 -7.26 -30.93 -1.65
C ALA A 11 -7.56 -30.72 -3.15
N ALA A 12 -8.81 -30.38 -3.48
CA ALA A 12 -9.21 -30.09 -4.86
C ALA A 12 -8.44 -28.90 -5.46
N THR A 13 -8.24 -27.81 -4.71
CA THR A 13 -7.46 -26.66 -5.19
C THR A 13 -6.00 -27.00 -5.41
N ILE A 14 -5.39 -27.78 -4.51
CA ILE A 14 -3.99 -28.20 -4.61
C ILE A 14 -3.80 -29.11 -5.82
N GLU A 15 -4.72 -30.06 -6.03
CA GLU A 15 -4.68 -31.00 -7.16
C GLU A 15 -4.78 -30.28 -8.50
N GLU A 16 -5.75 -29.38 -8.66
CA GLU A 16 -5.91 -28.61 -9.91
C GLU A 16 -4.73 -27.65 -10.15
N THR A 17 -4.17 -27.07 -9.09
CA THR A 17 -2.95 -26.25 -9.20
C THR A 17 -1.76 -27.09 -9.68
N LYS A 18 -1.59 -28.30 -9.16
CA LYS A 18 -0.54 -29.24 -9.59
C LYS A 18 -0.75 -29.66 -11.05
N ARG A 19 -1.97 -30.07 -11.42
CA ARG A 19 -2.34 -30.47 -12.79
C ARG A 19 -1.99 -29.39 -13.81
N ARG A 20 -2.36 -28.14 -13.52
CA ARG A 20 -2.06 -26.99 -14.41
C ARG A 20 -0.57 -26.72 -14.50
N ARG A 21 0.14 -26.77 -13.37
CA ARG A 21 1.58 -26.49 -13.33
C ARG A 21 2.37 -27.51 -14.15
N GLU A 22 2.00 -28.78 -14.10
CA GLU A 22 2.66 -29.83 -14.88
C GLU A 22 2.50 -29.61 -16.39
N ILE A 23 1.29 -29.30 -16.85
CA ILE A 23 1.04 -28.94 -18.26
C ILE A 23 1.87 -27.71 -18.68
N GLN A 24 1.91 -26.67 -17.83
CA GLN A 24 2.68 -25.46 -18.10
C GLN A 24 4.19 -25.74 -18.14
N SER A 25 4.70 -26.59 -17.25
CA SER A 25 6.12 -26.98 -17.22
C SER A 25 6.52 -27.76 -18.47
N GLN A 26 5.71 -28.75 -18.88
CA GLN A 26 5.93 -29.51 -20.11
C GLN A 26 5.93 -28.59 -21.34
N TYR A 27 4.92 -27.73 -21.45
CA TYR A 27 4.85 -26.76 -22.54
C TYR A 27 6.08 -25.84 -22.57
N ASN A 28 6.53 -25.35 -21.40
CA ASN A 28 7.71 -24.50 -21.33
C ASN A 28 8.98 -25.24 -21.77
N GLU A 29 9.15 -26.50 -21.38
CA GLU A 29 10.30 -27.33 -21.76
C GLU A 29 10.32 -27.60 -23.28
N GLU A 30 9.19 -28.03 -23.83
CA GLU A 30 9.03 -28.30 -25.27
C GLU A 30 9.28 -27.06 -26.14
N ASN A 31 8.97 -25.87 -25.61
CA ASN A 31 9.10 -24.60 -26.35
C ASN A 31 10.33 -23.77 -25.92
N GLY A 32 11.18 -24.28 -25.02
CA GLY A 32 12.36 -23.57 -24.52
C GLY A 32 12.03 -22.24 -23.78
N ILE A 33 10.86 -22.14 -23.18
CA ILE A 33 10.38 -20.93 -22.49
C ILE A 33 10.92 -20.92 -21.06
N ILE A 34 11.68 -19.87 -20.72
CA ILE A 34 12.11 -19.61 -19.34
C ILE A 34 11.09 -18.67 -18.69
N PRO A 35 10.40 -19.09 -17.60
CA PRO A 35 9.44 -18.25 -16.91
C PRO A 35 10.08 -16.96 -16.38
N LYS A 36 9.47 -15.81 -16.67
CA LYS A 36 9.88 -14.50 -16.17
C LYS A 36 8.68 -13.76 -15.60
N THR A 37 8.91 -13.01 -14.53
CA THR A 37 7.88 -12.15 -13.93
C THR A 37 7.53 -11.02 -14.90
N ILE A 38 6.24 -10.73 -15.06
CA ILE A 38 5.77 -9.59 -15.84
C ILE A 38 6.06 -8.31 -15.06
N VAL A 39 6.68 -7.33 -15.70
CA VAL A 39 6.78 -5.95 -15.19
C VAL A 39 5.64 -5.15 -15.83
N LYS A 40 4.70 -4.67 -15.02
CA LYS A 40 3.54 -3.90 -15.48
C LYS A 40 3.54 -2.54 -14.81
N GLU A 41 3.51 -1.47 -15.61
CA GLU A 41 3.37 -0.11 -15.12
C GLU A 41 1.98 0.10 -14.50
N VAL A 42 1.95 0.84 -13.38
CA VAL A 42 0.71 1.29 -12.76
C VAL A 42 0.12 2.37 -13.66
N ARG A 43 -1.09 2.14 -14.18
CA ARG A 43 -1.81 3.14 -14.97
C ARG A 43 -2.51 4.09 -14.02
N ASP A 44 -2.36 5.39 -14.25
CA ASP A 44 -3.17 6.38 -13.55
C ASP A 44 -4.64 6.14 -13.87
N SER A 45 -5.41 5.93 -12.80
CA SER A 45 -6.84 5.73 -12.90
C SER A 45 -7.49 7.07 -13.26
N ILE A 46 -8.36 7.02 -14.26
CA ILE A 46 -9.08 8.14 -14.88
C ILE A 46 -9.48 9.19 -13.84
N GLU A 47 -8.97 10.42 -14.03
CA GLU A 47 -9.37 11.64 -13.32
C GLU A 47 -10.89 11.78 -13.37
N THR A 48 -11.57 11.64 -12.23
CA THR A 48 -12.98 11.99 -12.13
C THR A 48 -13.25 12.77 -10.85
N LEU A 49 -13.51 14.06 -11.08
CA LEU A 49 -14.14 15.07 -10.22
C LEU A 49 -13.40 15.50 -8.96
N LYS A 50 -12.68 16.63 -9.09
CA LYS A 50 -12.45 17.58 -8.00
C LYS A 50 -13.79 18.21 -7.60
N PRO A 51 -14.23 18.14 -6.34
CA PRO A 51 -14.90 19.25 -5.70
C PRO A 51 -13.82 20.15 -5.08
N ALA A 52 -13.88 21.43 -5.43
CA ALA A 52 -13.29 22.47 -4.60
C ALA A 52 -13.86 22.33 -3.18
N ASP A 53 -13.00 22.39 -2.16
CA ASP A 53 -13.10 23.39 -1.10
C ASP A 53 -12.13 23.11 0.07
N GLU A 54 -11.66 24.23 0.61
CA GLU A 54 -11.03 24.44 1.92
C GLU A 54 -9.55 24.03 2.11
N GLU A 55 -8.69 24.98 1.71
CA GLU A 55 -7.43 25.26 2.43
C GLU A 55 -7.73 25.47 3.92
N VAL A 56 -7.45 24.46 4.73
CA VAL A 56 -7.19 24.68 6.16
C VAL A 56 -5.69 24.51 6.36
N VAL A 57 -4.95 25.60 6.15
CA VAL A 57 -3.56 25.71 6.57
C VAL A 57 -3.57 25.92 8.09
N PHE A 58 -3.54 24.83 8.86
CA PHE A 58 -3.14 24.93 10.26
C PHE A 58 -1.63 25.22 10.29
N GLY A 59 -1.31 26.48 10.61
CA GLY A 59 0.04 26.94 10.88
C GLY A 59 0.63 26.12 12.03
N ILE A 60 1.64 25.33 11.72
CA ILE A 60 2.45 24.66 12.72
C ILE A 60 3.49 25.68 13.16
N ALA A 61 3.42 26.10 14.42
CA ALA A 61 4.51 26.83 15.05
C ALA A 61 5.75 25.93 15.03
N GLU A 62 6.87 26.45 14.54
CA GLU A 62 8.18 25.81 14.66
C GLU A 62 8.58 25.78 16.14
N SER A 63 8.15 24.75 16.87
CA SER A 63 8.65 24.48 18.21
C SER A 63 9.71 23.37 18.17
N GLU A 64 10.81 23.61 18.88
CA GLU A 64 11.96 22.70 19.02
C GLU A 64 11.73 21.63 20.10
N ASP A 65 10.58 21.65 20.78
CA ASP A 65 10.26 20.70 21.85
C ASP A 65 9.82 19.34 21.27
N GLU A 66 10.64 18.30 21.45
CA GLU A 66 10.39 16.92 21.00
C GLU A 66 8.99 16.42 21.39
N TYR A 67 8.50 16.82 22.58
CA TYR A 67 7.17 16.44 23.06
C TYR A 67 6.04 17.08 22.24
N GLU A 68 6.19 18.33 21.81
CA GLU A 68 5.20 19.01 20.98
C GLU A 68 5.21 18.46 19.55
N VAL A 69 6.40 18.15 19.01
CA VAL A 69 6.53 17.52 17.68
C VAL A 69 5.89 16.12 17.68
N GLN A 70 6.06 15.34 18.75
CA GLN A 70 5.41 14.04 18.89
C GLN A 70 3.88 14.15 18.91
N ASN A 71 3.31 15.10 19.66
CA ASN A 71 1.86 15.34 19.67
C ASN A 71 1.35 15.78 18.29
N ASN A 72 2.12 16.60 17.57
CA ASN A 72 1.79 17.02 16.20
C ASN A 72 1.82 15.84 15.22
N ILE A 73 2.77 14.91 15.36
CA ILE A 73 2.82 13.68 14.56
C ILE A 73 1.58 12.83 14.81
N GLU A 74 1.17 12.64 16.07
CA GLU A 74 -0.03 11.87 16.41
C GLU A 74 -1.31 12.48 15.82
N ALA A 75 -1.44 13.81 15.86
CA ALA A 75 -2.55 14.52 15.24
C ALA A 75 -2.58 14.33 13.71
N LEU A 76 -1.43 14.48 13.05
CA LEU A 76 -1.30 14.27 11.60
C LEU A 76 -1.54 12.81 11.19
N GLN A 77 -1.12 11.83 12.00
CA GLN A 77 -1.39 10.41 11.76
C GLN A 77 -2.89 10.12 11.79
N LYS A 78 -3.62 10.72 12.75
CA LYS A 78 -5.07 10.60 12.83
C LYS A 78 -5.74 11.20 11.58
N GLU A 79 -5.33 12.40 11.17
CA GLU A 79 -5.84 13.05 9.96
C GLU A 79 -5.54 12.24 8.69
N MET A 80 -4.35 11.65 8.60
CA MET A 80 -3.96 10.78 7.47
C MET A 80 -4.86 9.55 7.40
N MET A 81 -5.19 8.96 8.55
CA MET A 81 -6.07 7.79 8.62
C MET A 81 -7.52 8.14 8.25
N GLU A 82 -8.01 9.29 8.68
CA GLU A 82 -9.32 9.82 8.27
C GLU A 82 -9.37 10.11 6.76
N ALA A 83 -8.33 10.73 6.20
CA ALA A 83 -8.21 10.96 4.76
C ALA A 83 -8.19 9.64 3.97
N ALA A 84 -7.50 8.62 4.47
CA ALA A 84 -7.48 7.28 3.87
C ALA A 84 -8.86 6.59 3.93
N GLN A 85 -9.58 6.72 5.05
CA GLN A 85 -10.95 6.22 5.18
C GLN A 85 -11.92 6.91 4.22
N ASN A 86 -11.73 8.21 3.98
CA ASN A 86 -12.52 9.02 3.05
C ASN A 86 -12.04 8.90 1.59
N LEU A 87 -11.14 7.96 1.27
CA LEU A 87 -10.58 7.72 -0.07
C LEU A 87 -9.81 8.91 -0.66
N GLN A 88 -9.35 9.85 0.17
CA GLN A 88 -8.55 11.03 -0.20
C GLN A 88 -7.05 10.68 -0.18
N PHE A 89 -6.62 9.85 -1.13
CA PHE A 89 -5.28 9.28 -1.14
C PHE A 89 -4.16 10.32 -1.34
N GLU A 90 -4.39 11.39 -2.09
CA GLU A 90 -3.42 12.47 -2.27
C GLU A 90 -3.16 13.21 -0.94
N ARG A 91 -4.22 13.52 -0.19
CA ARG A 91 -4.10 14.16 1.13
C ARG A 91 -3.41 13.24 2.13
N ALA A 92 -3.75 11.94 2.14
CA ALA A 92 -3.05 10.97 2.96
C ALA A 92 -1.56 10.86 2.60
N ALA A 93 -1.20 10.95 1.31
CA ALA A 93 0.19 10.95 0.87
C ALA A 93 0.95 12.21 1.34
N GLN A 94 0.35 13.40 1.21
CA GLN A 94 0.93 14.66 1.70
C GLN A 94 1.15 14.63 3.22
N LEU A 95 0.17 14.14 3.97
CA LEU A 95 0.26 14.00 5.42
C LEU A 95 1.35 13.00 5.82
N ARG A 96 1.46 11.87 5.12
CA ARG A 96 2.54 10.88 5.34
C ARG A 96 3.92 11.49 5.13
N ASP A 97 4.11 12.27 4.08
CA ASP A 97 5.41 12.86 3.76
C ASP A 97 5.77 13.95 4.77
N LYS A 98 4.78 14.72 5.25
CA LYS A 98 4.95 15.68 6.34
C LYS A 98 5.28 15.02 7.69
N ILE A 99 4.65 13.90 8.00
CA ILE A 99 4.97 13.09 9.20
C ILE A 99 6.42 12.61 9.14
N LYS A 100 6.88 12.11 7.99
CA LYS A 100 8.27 11.68 7.81
C LYS A 100 9.27 12.81 8.03
N GLU A 101 8.98 14.01 7.52
CA GLU A 101 9.85 15.17 7.73
C GLU A 101 9.97 15.51 9.23
N LEU A 102 8.86 15.46 9.97
CA LEU A 102 8.87 15.71 11.42
C LEU A 102 9.59 14.60 12.20
N GLU A 103 9.40 13.34 11.81
CA GLU A 103 10.11 12.19 12.43
C GLU A 103 11.63 12.24 12.18
N GLU A 104 12.07 12.72 11.01
CA GLU A 104 13.49 12.92 10.70
C GLU A 104 14.11 14.05 11.53
N ARG A 105 13.33 15.09 11.86
CA ARG A 105 13.79 16.20 12.72
C ARG A 105 14.01 15.77 14.18
N ILE A 106 13.19 14.86 14.73
CA ILE A 106 13.38 14.33 16.10
C ILE A 106 14.57 13.35 16.19
N LYS A 107 14.92 12.66 15.09
CA LYS A 107 15.99 11.65 15.09
C LYS A 107 17.42 12.23 15.01
N ASN A 108 17.58 13.52 14.71
CA ASN A 108 18.87 14.22 14.66
C ASN A 108 19.09 15.04 15.93
#